data_AF-A0A3D5J6A7-F1
#
_entry.id   AF-A0A3D5J6A7-F1
#
_cell.length_a   1.000
_cell.length_b   1.000
_cell.length_c   1.000
_cell.angle_alpha   90.00
_cell.angle_beta   90.00
_cell.angle_gamma   90.00
#
_symmetry.space_group_name_H-M   'P 1'
#
loop_
_entity.id
_entity.type
_entity.pdbx_description
1 polymer ?
#
loop_
_entity_poly.entity_id
_entity_poly.type
_entity_poly.pdbx_seq_one_letter_code
_entity_poly.pdbx_strand_id
1 'polypeptide(L)'
;MVQTYDNASLTIPNSEFIGQTITNWSYKDPSVRRAINIGVAYGTEHELIRKEMLAMAEQHPKVLAITAPVLHFADFGDSVLMFQLY
;
A
#
# COMPACT_ATOMS: atom_id res chain seq x y z
N MET A 1 4.15 3.47 -25.09
CA MET A 1 4.65 4.86 -25.09
C MET A 1 4.49 5.37 -23.66
N VAL A 2 5.59 5.65 -22.97
CA VAL A 2 5.53 6.24 -21.63
C VAL A 2 5.81 7.73 -21.82
N GLN A 3 4.84 8.58 -21.48
CA GLN A 3 5.06 10.01 -21.37
C GLN A 3 5.63 10.28 -19.97
N THR A 4 6.82 10.86 -19.94
CA THR A 4 7.39 11.42 -18.70
C THR A 4 6.68 12.74 -18.37
N TYR A 5 6.83 13.23 -17.13
CA TYR A 5 6.23 14.50 -16.70
C TYR A 5 6.61 15.70 -17.58
N ASP A 6 7.72 15.59 -18.31
CA ASP A 6 8.23 16.63 -19.21
C ASP A 6 7.72 16.50 -20.66
N ASN A 7 6.63 15.74 -20.87
CA ASN A 7 6.00 15.54 -22.18
C ASN A 7 6.92 14.90 -23.24
N ALA A 8 8.02 14.26 -22.81
CA ALA A 8 8.91 13.51 -23.68
C ALA A 8 8.38 12.08 -23.88
N SER A 9 8.32 11.65 -25.15
CA SER A 9 7.94 10.30 -25.53
C SER A 9 9.14 9.37 -25.40
N LEU A 10 9.16 8.52 -24.37
CA LEU A 10 10.19 7.51 -24.18
C LEU A 10 9.76 6.22 -24.90
N THR A 11 10.51 5.87 -25.95
CA THR A 11 10.38 4.58 -26.64
C THR A 11 11.48 3.66 -26.15
N ILE A 12 11.17 2.78 -25.20
CA ILE A 12 12.10 1.75 -24.74
C ILE A 12 11.92 0.53 -25.66
N PRO A 13 12.95 0.10 -26.40
CA PRO A 13 12.86 -1.04 -27.29
C PRO A 13 12.72 -2.35 -26.51
N ASN A 14 11.79 -3.21 -26.92
CA ASN A 14 11.52 -4.50 -26.28
C ASN A 14 12.78 -5.40 -26.17
N SER A 15 13.77 -5.23 -27.05
CA SER A 15 15.02 -6.00 -27.02
C SER A 15 15.85 -5.75 -25.75
N GLU A 16 15.74 -4.58 -25.13
CA GLU A 16 16.42 -4.22 -23.87
C GLU A 16 15.62 -4.70 -22.63
N PHE A 17 14.34 -5.04 -22.82
CA PHE A 17 13.42 -5.50 -21.77
C PHE A 17 13.43 -7.02 -21.53
N ILE A 18 13.91 -7.84 -22.47
CA ILE A 18 13.81 -9.31 -22.41
C ILE A 18 14.67 -9.92 -21.29
N GLY A 19 15.66 -9.19 -20.77
CA GLY A 19 16.60 -9.70 -19.77
C GLY A 19 16.27 -9.42 -18.29
N GLN A 20 15.26 -8.58 -17.99
CA GLN A 20 15.01 -8.10 -16.61
C GLN A 20 13.56 -8.35 -16.17
N THR A 21 13.35 -8.63 -14.88
CA THR A 21 12.01 -8.78 -14.30
C THR A 21 11.32 -7.41 -14.21
N ILE A 22 10.20 -7.24 -14.92
CA ILE A 22 9.43 -5.98 -14.93
C ILE A 22 8.14 -6.19 -14.15
N THR A 23 7.88 -5.32 -13.16
CA THR A 23 6.58 -5.25 -12.48
C THR A 23 5.68 -4.27 -13.22
N ASN A 24 4.72 -4.79 -14.00
CA ASN A 24 3.75 -3.96 -14.73
C ASN A 24 2.52 -3.67 -13.86
N TRP A 25 2.44 -2.46 -13.31
CA TRP A 25 1.34 -1.98 -12.46
C TRP A 25 0.06 -1.62 -13.22
N SER A 26 0.07 -1.68 -14.55
CA SER A 26 -1.09 -1.37 -15.41
C SER A 26 -1.61 -2.60 -16.16
N TYR A 27 -1.06 -3.78 -15.89
CA TYR A 27 -1.45 -5.01 -16.59
C TYR A 27 -2.62 -5.69 -15.89
N LYS A 28 -3.75 -5.79 -16.62
CA LYS A 28 -4.98 -6.53 -16.30
C LYS A 28 -5.81 -6.10 -15.09
N ASP A 29 -5.22 -5.67 -13.99
CA ASP A 29 -5.95 -5.24 -12.79
C ASP A 29 -5.45 -3.87 -12.30
N PRO A 30 -6.32 -2.84 -12.24
CA PRO A 30 -5.95 -1.53 -11.68
C PRO A 30 -5.89 -1.53 -10.14
N SER A 31 -6.20 -2.65 -9.47
CA SER A 31 -6.10 -2.76 -8.02
C SER A 31 -4.64 -2.78 -7.57
N VAL A 32 -4.35 -2.03 -6.50
CA VAL A 32 -3.01 -1.97 -5.92
C VAL A 32 -3.11 -2.08 -4.42
N ARG A 33 -2.37 -3.03 -3.84
CA ARG A 33 -2.22 -3.14 -2.38
C ARG A 33 -1.32 -2.01 -1.88
N ARG A 34 -1.79 -1.28 -0.86
CA ARG A 34 -1.01 -0.23 -0.17
C ARG A 34 -0.76 -0.67 1.26
N ALA A 35 0.43 -0.38 1.77
CA ALA A 35 0.76 -0.59 3.17
C ALA A 35 0.88 0.79 3.82
N ILE A 36 0.16 1.01 4.92
CA ILE A 36 0.22 2.23 5.72
C ILE A 36 0.84 1.87 7.07
N ASN A 37 1.99 2.48 7.38
CA ASN A 37 2.65 2.32 8.67
C ASN A 37 2.04 3.31 9.68
N ILE A 38 1.63 2.82 10.85
CA ILE A 38 0.96 3.58 11.90
C ILE A 38 1.73 3.37 13.20
N GLY A 39 2.23 4.44 13.81
CA GLY A 39 2.85 4.40 15.13
C GLY A 39 1.86 4.86 16.20
N VAL A 40 1.68 4.07 17.26
CA VAL A 40 0.80 4.41 18.38
C VAL A 40 1.57 4.40 19.69
N ALA A 41 1.28 5.36 20.58
CA ALA A 41 1.95 5.43 21.88
C ALA A 41 1.72 4.16 22.73
N TYR A 42 2.76 3.76 23.45
CA TYR A 42 2.67 2.68 24.44
C TYR A 42 1.59 2.95 25.48
N GLY A 43 0.85 1.91 25.87
CA GLY A 43 -0.26 1.99 26.83
C GLY A 43 -1.63 2.23 26.21
N THR A 44 -1.70 2.39 24.88
CA THR A 44 -2.99 2.44 24.17
C THR A 44 -3.61 1.04 24.07
N GLU A 45 -4.93 0.96 24.21
CA GLU A 45 -5.67 -0.30 24.13
C GLU A 45 -5.67 -0.87 22.70
N HIS A 46 -5.02 -2.02 22.51
CA HIS A 46 -4.84 -2.67 21.20
C HIS A 46 -6.15 -2.95 20.47
N GLU A 47 -7.18 -3.39 21.21
CA GLU A 47 -8.49 -3.70 20.63
C GLU A 47 -9.21 -2.45 20.11
N LEU A 48 -9.08 -1.33 20.81
CA LEU A 48 -9.63 -0.05 20.37
C LEU A 48 -8.94 0.41 19.07
N ILE A 49 -7.61 0.35 19.01
CA ILE A 49 -6.85 0.70 17.79
C ILE A 49 -7.30 -0.16 16.62
N ARG A 50 -7.37 -1.48 16.82
CA ARG A 50 -7.79 -2.43 15.78
C ARG A 50 -9.15 -2.06 15.22
N LYS A 51 -10.13 -1.85 16.11
CA LYS A 51 -11.50 -1.53 15.72
C LYS A 51 -11.59 -0.23 14.93
N GLU A 52 -11.01 0.85 15.45
CA GLU A 52 -11.11 2.18 14.84
C GLU A 52 -10.37 2.24 13.50
N MET A 53 -9.18 1.63 13.40
CA MET A 53 -8.40 1.62 12.15
C MET A 53 -9.09 0.81 11.05
N LEU A 54 -9.64 -0.36 11.39
CA LEU A 54 -10.39 -1.17 10.42
C LEU A 54 -11.67 -0.47 9.99
N ALA A 55 -12.44 0.10 10.92
CA ALA A 55 -13.64 0.85 10.59
C ALA A 55 -13.37 2.05 9.67
N MET A 56 -12.29 2.79 9.92
CA MET A 56 -11.88 3.90 9.06
C MET A 56 -11.46 3.42 7.67
N ALA A 57 -10.73 2.30 7.58
CA ALA A 57 -10.31 1.74 6.31
C ALA A 57 -11.50 1.23 5.47
N GLU A 58 -12.46 0.56 6.10
CA GLU A 58 -13.68 0.07 5.45
C GLU A 58 -14.58 1.20 4.94
N GLN A 59 -14.61 2.34 5.63
CA GLN A 59 -15.40 3.50 5.21
C GLN A 59 -14.76 4.29 4.06
N HIS A 60 -13.48 4.04 3.74
CA HIS A 60 -12.78 4.83 2.74
C HIS A 60 -13.21 4.43 1.32
N PRO A 61 -13.70 5.37 0.48
CA PRO A 61 -14.35 5.07 -0.80
C PRO A 61 -13.43 4.44 -1.88
N LYS A 62 -12.12 4.43 -1.65
CA LYS A 62 -11.12 3.82 -2.53
C LYS A 62 -10.65 2.43 -2.07
N VAL A 63 -11.15 1.94 -0.93
CA VAL A 63 -10.83 0.59 -0.44
C VAL A 63 -11.82 -0.38 -1.05
N LEU A 64 -11.30 -1.47 -1.62
CA LEU A 64 -12.12 -2.46 -2.30
C LEU A 64 -12.72 -3.43 -1.28
N ALA A 65 -14.05 -3.57 -1.25
CA ALA A 65 -14.73 -4.50 -0.33
C ALA A 65 -14.34 -5.97 -0.54
N ILE A 66 -13.84 -6.35 -1.73
CA ILE A 66 -13.40 -7.71 -2.04
C ILE A 66 -12.08 -8.08 -1.33
N THR A 67 -11.28 -7.09 -0.93
CA THR A 67 -10.03 -7.27 -0.20
C THR A 67 -10.14 -6.46 1.08
N ALA A 68 -10.72 -7.08 2.10
CA ALA A 68 -10.92 -6.43 3.40
C ALA A 68 -9.58 -5.93 3.95
N PRO A 69 -9.56 -4.71 4.53
CA PRO A 69 -8.35 -4.16 5.11
C PRO A 69 -7.89 -5.00 6.29
N VAL A 70 -6.57 -5.11 6.48
CA VAL A 70 -6.00 -5.91 7.57
C VAL A 70 -4.97 -5.10 8.34
N LEU A 71 -5.16 -5.04 9.66
CA LEU A 71 -4.20 -4.44 10.58
C LEU A 71 -3.30 -5.52 11.20
N HIS A 72 -2.00 -5.40 10.94
CA HIS A 72 -0.95 -6.22 11.51
C HIS A 72 -0.11 -5.43 12.51
N PHE A 73 0.28 -6.05 13.61
CA PHE A 73 1.36 -5.54 14.43
C PHE A 73 2.69 -5.79 13.71
N ALA A 74 3.50 -4.74 13.56
CA ALA A 74 4.74 -4.78 12.81
C ALA A 74 5.95 -4.88 13.73
N ASP A 75 6.09 -3.97 14.70
CA ASP A 75 7.26 -3.94 15.58
C ASP A 75 7.06 -3.08 16.84
N PHE A 76 7.96 -3.26 17.81
CA PHE A 76 8.12 -2.39 18.97
C PHE A 76 9.17 -1.31 18.66
N GLY A 77 8.73 -0.08 18.39
CA GLY A 77 9.63 1.06 18.22
C GLY A 77 10.07 1.69 19.54
N ASP A 78 11.00 2.65 19.47
CA ASP A 78 11.63 3.26 20.66
C ASP A 78 10.63 3.88 21.67
N SER A 79 9.48 4.37 21.20
CA SER A 79 8.43 4.94 22.05
C SER A 79 7.00 4.72 21.52
N VAL A 80 6.86 3.86 20.50
CA VAL A 80 5.58 3.57 19.85
C VAL A 80 5.48 2.10 19.45
N LEU A 81 4.26 1.58 19.46
CA LEU A 81 3.89 0.32 18.81
C LEU A 81 3.64 0.59 17.32
N MET A 82 4.34 -0.13 16.45
CA MET A 82 4.20 -0.01 15.01
C MET A 82 3.17 -1.01 14.50
N PHE A 83 2.22 -0.52 13.71
CA PHE A 83 1.23 -1.31 13.00
C PHE A 83 1.30 -1.06 11.51
N GLN A 84 0.89 -2.06 10.74
CA GLN A 84 0.76 -1.99 9.29
C GLN A 84 -0.68 -2.29 8.89
N LEU A 85 -1.32 -1.31 8.26
CA LEU A 85 -2.62 -1.47 7.65
C LEU A 85 -2.45 -1.75 6.16
N TYR A 86 -3.04 -2.84 5.70
CA TYR A 86 -3.07 -3.26 4.29
C TYR A 86 -4.46 -3.15 3.70
#